data_AF-A0A9D2TLV3-F1
#
_entry.id   AF-A0A9D2TLV3-F1
#
_cell.length_a   1.000
_cell.length_b   1.000
_cell.length_c   1.000
_cell.angle_alpha   90.00
_cell.angle_beta   90.00
_cell.angle_gamma   90.00
#
_symmetry.space_group_name_H-M   'P 1'
#
loop_
_entity.id
_entity.type
_entity.pdbx_description
1 polymer ?
#
loop_
_entity_poly.entity_id
_entity_poly.type
_entity_poly.pdbx_seq_one_letter_code
_entity_poly.pdbx_strand_id
1 'polypeptide(L)'
;MNQSKEMARIAYDALSDKKGEDIKIIDITGVSVLADYFIIANGSSDSQVSALVDNVEEELHKAGYPLKQREGRSGSSWILLDFGDIIVHVFDKENRLFYDLERIWKDGRDITLEELSE
;
A
#
# COMPACT_ATOMS: atom_id res chain seq x y z
N MET A 1 -6.92 6.91 17.19
CA MET A 1 -6.72 6.65 15.75
C MET A 1 -7.85 5.74 15.28
N ASN A 2 -8.45 6.00 14.13
CA ASN A 2 -9.35 5.03 13.50
C ASN A 2 -8.52 3.81 13.04
N GLN A 3 -9.10 2.61 13.05
CA GLN A 3 -8.42 1.34 12.72
C GLN A 3 -7.71 1.44 11.35
N SER A 4 -8.41 1.95 10.33
CA SER A 4 -7.87 2.12 8.98
C SER A 4 -6.67 3.07 8.91
N LYS A 5 -6.65 4.15 9.72
CA LYS A 5 -5.49 5.04 9.82
C LYS A 5 -4.27 4.35 10.44
N GLU A 6 -4.50 3.55 11.47
CA GLU A 6 -3.43 2.75 12.10
C GLU A 6 -2.84 1.73 11.13
N MET A 7 -3.70 1.01 10.41
CA MET A 7 -3.28 0.07 9.36
C MET A 7 -2.46 0.77 8.27
N ALA A 8 -2.92 1.94 7.79
CA ALA A 8 -2.21 2.70 6.77
C ALA A 8 -0.82 3.15 7.24
N ARG A 9 -0.71 3.56 8.51
CA ARG A 9 0.57 3.91 9.14
C ARG A 9 1.52 2.71 9.19
N ILE A 10 1.04 1.56 9.69
CA ILE A 10 1.86 0.34 9.78
C ILE A 10 2.34 -0.08 8.39
N ALA A 11 1.46 -0.03 7.38
CA ALA A 11 1.83 -0.32 6.00
C ALA A 11 2.91 0.63 5.48
N TYR A 12 2.77 1.94 5.71
CA TYR A 12 3.77 2.94 5.34
C TYR A 12 5.12 2.66 6.00
N ASP A 13 5.13 2.45 7.32
CA ASP A 13 6.35 2.19 8.09
C ASP A 13 7.02 0.90 7.60
N ALA A 14 6.25 -0.16 7.36
CA ALA A 14 6.76 -1.42 6.82
C ALA A 14 7.36 -1.29 5.42
N LEU A 15 6.77 -0.47 4.55
CA LEU A 15 7.34 -0.17 3.23
C LEU A 15 8.63 0.65 3.34
N SER A 16 8.63 1.65 4.22
CA SER A 16 9.79 2.51 4.49
C SER A 16 10.98 1.72 5.05
N ASP A 17 10.73 0.76 5.95
CA ASP A 17 11.75 -0.11 6.55
C ASP A 17 12.50 -0.95 5.51
N LYS A 18 11.83 -1.32 4.42
CA LYS A 18 12.45 -2.03 3.28
C LYS A 18 12.88 -1.08 2.15
N LYS A 19 12.95 0.22 2.43
CA LYS A 19 13.38 1.28 1.51
C LYS A 19 12.50 1.36 0.26
N GLY A 20 11.19 1.21 0.42
CA GLY A 20 10.23 1.46 -0.65
C GLY A 20 10.36 2.89 -1.18
N GLU A 21 10.24 3.05 -2.49
CA GLU A 21 10.36 4.36 -3.15
C GLU A 21 8.99 4.93 -3.49
N ASP A 22 8.86 6.27 -3.46
CA ASP A 22 7.64 7.01 -3.82
C ASP A 22 6.37 6.44 -3.14
N ILE A 23 6.48 6.28 -1.81
CA ILE A 23 5.38 5.81 -0.97
C ILE A 23 4.34 6.93 -0.86
N LYS A 24 3.14 6.68 -1.37
CA LYS A 24 2.00 7.61 -1.31
C LYS A 24 0.87 6.99 -0.50
N ILE A 25 0.18 7.83 0.26
CA ILE A 25 -1.04 7.47 0.98
C ILE A 25 -2.17 8.29 0.38
N ILE A 26 -3.24 7.62 -0.02
CA ILE A 26 -4.40 8.22 -0.69
C ILE A 26 -5.63 7.90 0.15
N ASP A 27 -6.29 8.94 0.65
CA ASP A 27 -7.60 8.84 1.29
C ASP A 27 -8.69 8.73 0.22
N ILE A 28 -9.41 7.62 0.24
CA ILE A 28 -10.48 7.30 -0.71
C ILE A 28 -11.84 7.13 -0.01
N THR A 29 -11.95 7.47 1.27
CA THR A 29 -13.18 7.32 2.07
C THR A 29 -14.39 8.03 1.44
N GLY A 30 -14.15 9.14 0.73
CA GLY A 30 -15.18 9.89 0.01
C GLY A 30 -15.43 9.44 -1.43
N VAL A 31 -14.67 8.48 -1.93
CA VAL A 31 -14.63 8.07 -3.35
C VAL A 31 -15.11 6.63 -3.53
N SER A 32 -14.76 5.74 -2.61
CA SER A 32 -15.02 4.31 -2.69
C SER A 32 -15.54 3.75 -1.37
N VAL A 33 -16.35 2.70 -1.45
CA VAL A 33 -16.82 1.93 -0.28
C VAL A 33 -15.99 0.66 -0.04
N LEU A 34 -14.99 0.41 -0.88
CA LEU A 34 -14.19 -0.81 -0.82
C LEU A 34 -13.17 -0.79 0.32
N ALA A 35 -12.54 0.37 0.54
CA ALA A 35 -11.52 0.61 1.56
C ALA A 35 -11.46 2.10 1.88
N ASP A 36 -10.79 2.47 2.97
CA ASP A 36 -10.61 3.87 3.40
C ASP A 36 -9.33 4.49 2.82
N TYR A 37 -8.25 3.70 2.72
CA TYR A 37 -6.93 4.19 2.27
C TYR A 37 -6.28 3.27 1.23
N PHE A 38 -5.59 3.90 0.28
CA PHE A 38 -4.58 3.23 -0.54
C PHE A 38 -3.18 3.67 -0.22
N ILE A 39 -2.28 2.69 -0.24
CA ILE A 39 -0.87 2.90 -0.08
C ILE A 39 -0.20 2.38 -1.35
N ILE A 40 0.59 3.21 -2.01
CA ILE A 40 1.29 2.86 -3.25
C ILE A 40 2.78 3.03 -3.03
N ALA A 41 3.60 2.04 -3.40
CA ALA A 41 5.05 2.13 -3.35
C ALA A 41 5.72 1.40 -4.51
N ASN A 42 6.99 1.75 -4.77
CA ASN A 42 7.83 1.06 -5.75
C ASN A 42 8.93 0.25 -5.06
N GLY A 43 9.27 -0.89 -5.66
CA GLY A 43 10.54 -1.57 -5.48
C GLY A 43 11.46 -1.38 -6.69
N SER A 44 12.76 -1.33 -6.43
CA SER A 44 13.83 -1.19 -7.44
C SER A 44 14.22 -2.53 -8.09
N SER A 45 13.75 -3.66 -7.56
CA SER A 45 13.97 -5.00 -8.12
C SER A 45 12.92 -5.99 -7.60
N ASP A 46 12.71 -7.11 -8.29
CA ASP A 46 11.76 -8.16 -7.89
C ASP A 46 11.97 -8.68 -6.47
N SER A 47 13.24 -8.76 -6.04
CA SER A 47 13.59 -9.19 -4.68
C SER A 47 13.21 -8.13 -3.65
N GLN A 48 13.39 -6.84 -3.96
CA GLN A 48 12.92 -5.77 -3.09
C GLN A 48 11.39 -5.70 -3.05
N VAL A 49 10.71 -5.85 -4.20
CA VAL A 49 9.24 -5.91 -4.27
C VAL A 49 8.70 -7.03 -3.38
N SER A 50 9.31 -8.23 -3.46
CA SER A 50 8.92 -9.35 -2.61
C SER A 50 9.17 -9.03 -1.13
N ALA A 51 10.32 -8.46 -0.78
CA ALA A 51 10.63 -8.06 0.59
C ALA A 51 9.70 -6.98 1.14
N LEU A 52 9.27 -6.01 0.32
CA LEU A 52 8.30 -4.98 0.68
C LEU A 52 6.96 -5.61 1.03
N VAL A 53 6.45 -6.47 0.13
CA VAL A 53 5.17 -7.16 0.32
C VAL A 53 5.16 -8.04 1.55
N ASP A 54 6.18 -8.88 1.70
CA ASP A 54 6.25 -9.82 2.82
C ASP A 54 6.36 -9.05 4.16
N ASN A 55 7.07 -7.91 4.19
CA ASN A 55 7.15 -7.07 5.39
C ASN A 55 5.82 -6.40 5.75
N VAL A 56 5.08 -5.90 4.77
CA VAL A 56 3.75 -5.32 5.00
C VAL A 56 2.79 -6.37 5.56
N GLU A 57 2.77 -7.56 4.95
CA GLU A 57 1.96 -8.68 5.40
C GLU A 57 2.32 -9.09 6.83
N GLU A 58 3.62 -9.21 7.15
CA GLU A 58 4.10 -9.59 8.46
C GLU A 58 3.74 -8.55 9.55
N GLU A 59 3.99 -7.27 9.31
CA GLU A 59 3.76 -6.23 10.31
C GLU A 59 2.26 -5.98 10.57
N LEU A 60 1.42 -6.00 9.53
CA LEU A 60 -0.03 -5.91 9.70
C LEU A 60 -0.59 -7.16 10.41
N HIS A 61 -0.09 -8.35 10.08
CA HIS A 61 -0.49 -9.58 10.77
C HIS A 61 -0.11 -9.53 12.27
N LYS A 62 1.10 -9.07 12.61
CA LYS A 62 1.53 -8.88 14.02
C LYS A 62 0.64 -7.89 14.77
N ALA A 63 0.14 -6.87 14.08
CA ALA A 63 -0.80 -5.89 14.63
C ALA A 63 -2.26 -6.40 14.73
N GLY A 64 -2.54 -7.63 14.29
CA GLY A 64 -3.86 -8.25 14.35
C GLY A 64 -4.73 -8.03 13.11
N TYR A 65 -4.14 -7.56 12.01
CA TYR A 65 -4.80 -7.26 10.74
C TYR A 65 -4.37 -8.26 9.65
N PRO A 66 -5.00 -9.45 9.57
CA PRO A 66 -4.58 -10.47 8.61
C PRO A 66 -4.91 -10.06 7.16
N LEU A 67 -4.06 -10.48 6.23
CA LEU A 67 -4.29 -10.31 4.80
C LEU A 67 -5.54 -11.06 4.37
N LYS A 68 -6.46 -10.38 3.66
CA LYS A 68 -7.66 -11.01 3.10
C LYS A 68 -7.39 -11.62 1.73
N GLN A 69 -6.70 -10.87 0.87
CA GLN A 69 -6.41 -11.29 -0.49
C GLN A 69 -5.09 -10.71 -0.98
N ARG A 70 -4.36 -11.52 -1.74
CA ARG A 70 -3.17 -11.12 -2.50
C ARG A 70 -3.43 -11.32 -3.98
N GLU A 71 -3.15 -10.31 -4.79
CA GLU A 71 -3.09 -10.44 -6.25
C GLU A 71 -1.68 -10.13 -6.76
N GLY A 72 -1.29 -10.80 -7.84
CA GLY A 72 0.09 -10.78 -8.33
C GLY A 72 1.02 -11.76 -7.61
N ARG A 73 2.08 -12.17 -8.29
CA ARG A 73 3.12 -13.09 -7.78
C ARG A 73 4.50 -12.44 -7.90
N SER A 74 5.52 -12.99 -7.22
CA SER A 74 6.91 -12.58 -7.44
C SER A 74 7.28 -12.67 -8.93
N GLY A 75 7.90 -11.60 -9.46
CA GLY A 75 8.14 -11.41 -10.90
C GLY A 75 6.95 -10.83 -11.68
N SER A 76 5.82 -10.56 -11.02
CA SER A 76 4.76 -9.71 -11.57
C SER A 76 5.15 -8.25 -11.39
N SER A 77 4.80 -7.44 -12.36
CA SER A 77 5.04 -6.00 -12.36
C SER A 77 4.30 -5.22 -11.27
N TRP A 78 3.34 -5.89 -10.63
CA TRP A 78 2.44 -5.33 -9.66
C TRP A 78 1.95 -6.41 -8.70
N ILE A 79 1.94 -6.09 -7.41
CA ILE A 79 1.35 -6.90 -6.35
C ILE A 79 0.37 -6.04 -5.55
N LEU A 80 -0.82 -6.58 -5.31
CA LEU A 80 -1.87 -5.99 -4.49
C LEU A 80 -2.04 -6.79 -3.21
N LEU A 81 -2.15 -6.09 -2.08
CA LEU A 81 -2.49 -6.65 -0.77
C LEU A 81 -3.76 -5.98 -0.25
N ASP A 82 -4.82 -6.76 -0.10
CA ASP A 82 -6.10 -6.32 0.43
C ASP A 82 -6.26 -6.75 1.88
N PHE A 83 -6.42 -5.77 2.77
CA PHE A 83 -6.68 -5.97 4.20
C PHE A 83 -8.12 -5.59 4.59
N GLY A 84 -8.97 -5.26 3.63
CA GLY A 84 -10.33 -4.77 3.82
C GLY A 84 -10.39 -3.26 3.95
N ASP A 85 -9.89 -2.71 5.06
CA ASP A 85 -9.99 -1.27 5.33
C ASP A 85 -8.92 -0.46 4.59
N ILE A 86 -7.83 -1.13 4.17
CA ILE A 86 -6.78 -0.54 3.34
C ILE A 86 -6.38 -1.52 2.23
N ILE A 87 -5.85 -0.98 1.13
CA ILE A 87 -5.19 -1.77 0.09
C ILE A 87 -3.80 -1.19 -0.18
N VAL A 88 -2.82 -2.09 -0.27
CA VAL A 88 -1.42 -1.74 -0.56
C VAL A 88 -1.05 -2.24 -1.94
N HIS A 89 -0.55 -1.34 -2.79
CA HIS A 89 -0.02 -1.67 -4.10
C HIS A 89 1.50 -1.49 -4.11
N VAL A 90 2.21 -2.55 -4.47
CA VAL A 90 3.66 -2.52 -4.67
C VAL A 90 3.95 -2.78 -6.14
N PHE A 91 4.61 -1.83 -6.79
CA PHE A 91 5.00 -1.91 -8.19
C PHE A 91 6.49 -2.17 -8.32
N ASP A 92 6.91 -2.78 -9.42
CA ASP A 92 8.26 -2.52 -9.90
C ASP A 92 8.34 -1.09 -10.46
N LYS A 93 9.52 -0.48 -10.35
CA LYS A 93 9.76 0.90 -10.75
C LYS A 93 9.53 1.17 -12.24
N GLU A 94 9.79 0.20 -13.11
CA GLU A 94 9.70 0.38 -14.57
C GLU A 94 8.24 0.34 -15.05
N ASN A 95 7.39 -0.41 -14.36
CA ASN A 95 6.01 -0.65 -14.76
C ASN A 95 4.98 0.21 -14.01
N ARG A 96 5.34 0.91 -12.92
CA ARG A 96 4.41 1.83 -12.21
C ARG A 96 3.76 2.86 -13.16
N LEU A 97 4.55 3.42 -14.08
CA LEU A 97 4.10 4.38 -15.10
C LEU A 97 3.22 3.74 -16.19
N PHE A 98 3.39 2.45 -16.44
CA PHE A 98 2.68 1.73 -17.51
C PHE A 98 1.23 1.43 -17.12
N TYR A 99 0.97 1.16 -15.85
CA TYR A 99 -0.38 0.83 -15.37
C TYR A 99 -1.29 2.05 -15.16
N ASP A 100 -0.72 3.27 -15.02
CA ASP A 100 -1.43 4.54 -14.74
C ASP A 100 -2.55 4.35 -13.69
N LEU A 101 -2.35 3.44 -12.71
CA LEU A 101 -3.37 3.11 -11.69
C LEU A 101 -3.61 4.30 -10.76
N GLU A 102 -2.66 5.25 -10.71
CA GLU A 102 -2.87 6.54 -10.08
C GLU A 102 -4.10 7.26 -10.69
N ARG A 103 -4.44 7.06 -11.98
CA ARG A 103 -5.69 7.59 -12.56
C ARG A 103 -6.95 7.07 -11.92
N ILE A 104 -6.98 5.81 -11.48
CA ILE A 104 -8.20 5.22 -10.91
C ILE A 104 -8.54 5.91 -9.59
N TRP A 105 -7.53 6.41 -8.88
CA TRP A 105 -7.66 7.01 -7.56
C TRP A 105 -7.37 8.50 -7.55
N LYS A 106 -7.38 9.16 -8.72
CA LYS A 106 -7.18 10.61 -8.87
C LYS A 106 -8.21 11.45 -8.12
N ASP A 107 -9.39 10.89 -7.88
CA ASP A 107 -10.43 11.55 -7.11
C ASP A 107 -10.22 11.41 -5.59
N GLY A 108 -9.28 10.56 -5.17
CA GLY A 108 -8.81 10.45 -3.80
C GLY A 108 -7.89 11.62 -3.41
N ARG A 109 -7.72 11.82 -2.11
CA ARG A 109 -6.88 12.89 -1.56
C ARG A 109 -5.55 12.33 -1.11
N ASP A 110 -4.45 12.79 -1.69
CA ASP A 110 -3.11 12.50 -1.16
C ASP A 110 -2.99 13.09 0.26
N ILE A 111 -2.53 12.27 1.20
CA ILE A 111 -2.32 12.67 2.60
C ILE A 111 -0.91 12.34 3.06
N THR A 112 -0.41 13.11 4.02
CA THR A 112 0.89 12.86 4.62
C THR A 112 0.81 11.89 5.81
N LEU A 113 1.97 11.39 6.25
CA LEU A 113 2.07 10.55 7.44
C LEU A 113 1.64 11.29 8.72
N GLU A 114 1.85 12.61 8.76
CA GLU A 114 1.41 13.46 9.87
C GLU A 114 -0.12 13.47 9.97
N GLU A 115 -0.84 13.59 8.84
CA GLU A 115 -2.31 13.58 8.79
C GLU A 115 -2.94 12.23 9.19
N LEU A 116 -2.19 11.12 9.07
CA LEU A 116 -2.61 9.82 9.64
C LEU A 116 -2.54 9.80 11.18
N SER A 117 -1.70 10.65 11.77
CA SER A 117 -1.45 10.71 13.21
C SER A 117 -2.41 11.64 13.97
N GLU A 118 -3.13 12.50 13.24
CA GLU A 118 -4.18 13.40 13.74
C GLU A 118 -5.54 12.68 13.91
#